data_AF-A0AAQ4E158-F1
#
_entry.id   AF-A0AAQ4E158-F1
#
_cell.length_a   1.000
_cell.length_b   1.000
_cell.length_c   1.000
_cell.angle_alpha   90.00
_cell.angle_beta   90.00
_cell.angle_gamma   90.00
#
_symmetry.space_group_name_H-M   'P 1'
#
loop_
_entity.id
_entity.type
_entity.pdbx_description
1 polymer ?
#
loop_
_entity_poly.entity_id
_entity_poly.type
_entity_poly.pdbx_seq_one_letter_code
_entity_poly.pdbx_strand_id
1 'polypeptide(L)'
;MTRKGNMVHPDKRKGTVYVHQSEDSLMHFCWKDRTTGAVEDDLIIFPDDAEFKKVTQCTTGRVYVLKFKSSSRRCFFWMQEPKEDKDDELVRKVNEYLNNPPVPGSSRAGTAGAGGGSGSHLHSELGNIGDDELQNLLNNMSQNQLVQLLGAADVKCVTLLHC
;
A
#
# COMPACT_ATOMS: atom_id res chain seq x y z
N MET A 1 5.66 17.45 -3.38
CA MET A 1 5.75 18.93 -3.52
C MET A 1 7.17 19.29 -3.91
N THR A 2 7.42 20.27 -4.78
CA THR A 2 8.79 20.84 -4.90
C THR A 2 8.94 22.01 -3.94
N ARG A 3 9.83 21.90 -2.95
CA ARG A 3 10.10 22.98 -1.99
C ARG A 3 11.11 23.97 -2.58
N LYS A 4 10.71 25.23 -2.77
CA LYS A 4 11.61 26.34 -3.11
C LYS A 4 11.69 27.28 -1.91
N GLY A 5 12.80 27.23 -1.18
CA GLY A 5 12.95 27.95 0.09
C GLY A 5 11.99 27.43 1.16
N ASN A 6 11.19 28.32 1.74
CA ASN A 6 10.13 27.98 2.70
C ASN A 6 8.77 27.75 2.02
N MET A 7 8.71 27.89 0.70
CA MET A 7 7.48 27.80 -0.07
C MET A 7 7.39 26.45 -0.76
N VAL A 8 6.19 25.88 -0.73
CA VAL A 8 5.91 24.54 -1.22
C VAL A 8 5.05 24.70 -2.47
N HIS A 9 5.60 24.32 -3.63
CA HIS A 9 4.91 24.46 -4.91
C HIS A 9 4.28 23.15 -5.34
N PRO A 10 3.11 23.21 -5.99
CA PRO A 10 2.47 22.00 -6.46
C PRO A 10 2.89 21.56 -7.87
N ASP A 11 3.26 20.29 -7.98
CA ASP A 11 3.39 19.52 -9.21
C ASP A 11 2.00 19.13 -9.68
N LYS A 12 1.80 19.35 -10.97
CA LYS A 12 0.54 19.20 -11.70
C LYS A 12 0.45 17.80 -12.34
N ARG A 13 1.55 17.03 -12.37
CA ARG A 13 1.66 15.74 -13.07
C ARG A 13 0.94 14.63 -12.35
N LYS A 14 -0.19 14.18 -12.90
CA LYS A 14 -0.99 13.06 -12.37
C LYS A 14 -0.12 11.89 -11.91
N GLY A 15 -0.36 11.39 -10.70
CA GLY A 15 0.43 10.29 -10.15
C GLY A 15 -0.35 9.38 -9.22
N THR A 16 0.33 8.31 -8.83
CA THR A 16 -0.19 7.25 -7.97
C THR A 16 0.82 6.97 -6.88
N VAL A 17 0.40 7.07 -5.62
CA VAL A 17 1.14 6.48 -4.51
C VAL A 17 0.74 5.03 -4.39
N TYR A 18 1.67 4.16 -4.06
CA TYR A 18 1.31 2.82 -3.63
C TYR A 18 2.27 2.39 -2.56
N VAL A 19 1.78 1.47 -1.73
CA VAL A 19 2.58 0.83 -0.69
C VAL A 19 2.65 -0.64 -1.07
N HIS A 20 3.84 -1.20 -1.06
CA HIS A 20 4.04 -2.63 -1.28
C HIS A 20 5.16 -3.16 -0.38
N GLN A 21 5.11 -4.45 -0.11
CA GLN A 21 6.24 -5.15 0.50
C GLN A 21 7.13 -5.68 -0.62
N SER A 22 8.42 -5.38 -0.55
CA SER A 22 9.43 -5.85 -1.49
C SER A 22 9.87 -7.29 -1.15
N GLU A 23 10.64 -7.93 -2.03
CA GLU A 23 11.20 -9.28 -1.82
C GLU A 23 12.13 -9.36 -0.59
N ASP A 24 12.75 -8.24 -0.22
CA ASP A 24 13.54 -8.10 1.02
C ASP A 24 12.69 -7.96 2.29
N SER A 25 11.37 -8.09 2.16
CA SER A 25 10.37 -7.94 3.22
C SER A 25 10.23 -6.52 3.78
N LEU A 26 10.85 -5.51 3.17
CA LEU A 26 10.73 -4.11 3.58
C LEU A 26 9.50 -3.47 2.94
N MET A 27 8.91 -2.49 3.63
CA MET A 27 7.78 -1.73 3.11
C MET A 27 8.27 -0.53 2.31
N HIS A 28 7.80 -0.44 1.08
CA HIS A 28 8.11 0.63 0.16
C HIS A 28 6.90 1.54 0.00
N PHE A 29 7.08 2.82 0.28
CA PHE A 29 6.17 3.89 -0.09
C PHE A 29 6.67 4.50 -1.40
N CYS A 30 5.95 4.23 -2.48
CA CYS A 30 6.35 4.66 -3.81
C CYS A 30 5.43 5.75 -4.34
N TRP A 31 5.96 6.59 -5.22
CA TRP A 31 5.16 7.42 -6.10
C TRP A 31 5.55 7.20 -7.55
N LYS A 32 4.52 7.04 -8.37
CA LYS A 32 4.61 6.77 -9.80
C LYS A 32 3.92 7.87 -10.59
N ASP A 33 4.63 8.42 -11.55
CA ASP A 33 4.06 9.31 -12.56
C ASP A 33 3.12 8.47 -13.45
N ARG A 34 1.86 8.90 -13.56
CA ARG A 34 0.84 8.17 -14.33
C ARG A 34 0.92 8.45 -15.82
N THR A 35 1.55 9.55 -16.24
CA THR A 35 1.77 9.89 -17.63
C THR A 35 2.93 9.07 -18.21
N THR A 36 4.04 8.97 -17.49
CA THR A 36 5.23 8.23 -17.97
C THR A 36 5.26 6.78 -17.51
N GLY A 37 4.59 6.46 -16.41
CA GLY A 37 4.67 5.16 -15.75
C GLY A 37 5.95 4.97 -14.94
N ALA A 38 6.80 5.99 -14.80
CA ALA A 38 8.04 5.90 -14.04
C ALA A 38 7.77 6.02 -12.53
N VAL A 39 8.45 5.19 -11.73
CA VAL A 39 8.52 5.35 -10.27
C VAL A 39 9.62 6.36 -9.98
N GLU A 40 9.26 7.54 -9.49
CA GLU A 40 10.24 8.62 -9.25
C GLU A 40 10.68 8.67 -7.80
N ASP A 41 9.81 8.25 -6.88
CA ASP A 41 10.13 8.14 -5.48
C ASP A 41 9.86 6.72 -5.01
N ASP A 42 10.85 6.14 -4.34
CA ASP A 42 10.75 4.85 -3.69
C ASP A 42 11.40 4.94 -2.31
N LEU A 43 10.57 4.95 -1.26
CA LEU A 43 11.00 5.18 0.11
C LEU A 43 10.78 3.92 0.93
N ILE A 44 11.85 3.34 1.43
CA ILE A 44 11.78 2.27 2.44
C ILE A 44 11.33 2.90 3.76
N ILE A 45 10.26 2.37 4.32
CA ILE A 45 9.66 2.82 5.58
C ILE A 45 9.69 1.66 6.57
N PHE A 46 10.34 1.86 7.71
CA PHE A 46 10.23 0.93 8.83
C PHE A 46 8.94 1.18 9.62
N PRO A 47 8.38 0.13 10.27
CA PRO A 47 7.29 0.31 11.20
C PRO A 47 7.59 1.42 12.21
N ASP A 48 6.59 2.25 12.47
CA ASP A 48 6.64 3.41 13.33
C ASP A 48 7.55 4.57 12.88
N ASP A 49 8.29 4.47 11.79
CA ASP A 49 9.22 5.53 11.37
C ASP A 49 8.51 6.69 10.63
N ALA A 50 7.33 6.45 10.06
CA ALA A 50 6.55 7.48 9.37
C ALA A 50 5.06 7.46 9.73
N GLU A 51 4.43 8.62 9.60
CA GLU A 51 2.99 8.83 9.76
C GLU A 51 2.46 9.57 8.52
N PHE A 52 1.43 9.02 7.88
CA PHE A 52 0.73 9.67 6.78
C PHE A 52 -0.52 10.37 7.30
N LYS A 53 -0.63 11.70 7.12
CA LYS A 53 -1.75 12.46 7.71
C LYS A 53 -2.19 13.66 6.89
N LYS A 54 -3.43 14.08 7.10
CA LYS A 54 -4.01 15.29 6.51
C LYS A 54 -3.34 16.55 7.06
N VAL A 55 -3.04 17.50 6.19
CA VAL A 55 -2.52 18.83 6.55
C VAL A 55 -3.70 19.77 6.73
N THR A 56 -4.18 19.90 7.97
CA THR A 56 -5.37 20.71 8.30
C THR A 56 -5.18 22.21 8.08
N GLN A 57 -3.93 22.68 8.02
CA GLN A 57 -3.60 24.08 7.72
C GLN A 57 -3.88 24.45 6.26
N CYS A 58 -3.99 23.47 5.35
CA CYS A 58 -4.37 23.70 3.97
C CYS A 58 -5.89 23.66 3.84
N THR A 59 -6.52 24.82 3.73
CA THR A 59 -7.98 24.96 3.61
C THR A 59 -8.48 24.91 2.17
N THR A 60 -7.58 25.08 1.19
CA THR A 60 -7.91 25.17 -0.23
C THR A 60 -7.76 23.86 -0.99
N GLY A 61 -7.41 22.75 -0.32
CA GLY A 61 -7.19 21.47 -0.98
C GLY A 61 -7.06 20.30 -0.03
N ARG A 62 -6.99 19.10 -0.60
CA ARG A 62 -6.88 17.83 0.11
C ARG A 62 -5.43 17.39 0.16
N VAL A 63 -4.66 18.07 1.02
CA VAL A 63 -3.20 17.88 1.15
C VAL A 63 -2.89 16.94 2.32
N TYR A 64 -1.96 16.04 2.08
CA TYR A 64 -1.47 15.05 3.02
C TYR A 64 0.06 15.11 3.12
N VAL A 65 0.61 14.65 4.23
CA VAL A 65 2.05 14.62 4.49
C VAL A 65 2.44 13.24 4.98
N LEU A 66 3.48 12.67 4.37
CA LEU A 66 4.26 11.59 4.96
C LEU A 66 5.33 12.26 5.83
N LYS A 67 5.13 12.19 7.15
CA LYS A 67 6.01 12.78 8.15
C LYS A 67 6.88 11.69 8.74
N PHE A 68 8.20 11.81 8.58
CA PHE A 68 9.15 10.95 9.27
C PHE A 68 9.22 11.37 10.75
N LYS A 69 9.16 10.40 11.67
CA LYS A 69 9.20 10.67 13.12
C LYS A 69 10.64 10.92 13.60
N SER A 70 11.60 10.24 12.99
CA SER A 70 13.03 10.31 13.30
C SER A 70 13.76 11.48 12.63
N SER A 71 13.13 12.20 11.69
CA SER A 71 13.76 13.33 10.98
C SER A 71 12.80 14.49 10.75
N SER A 72 13.35 15.64 10.32
CA SER A 72 12.55 16.79 9.90
C SER A 72 12.01 16.66 8.46
N ARG A 73 12.27 15.53 7.79
CA ARG A 73 11.83 15.26 6.41
C ARG A 73 10.31 15.18 6.35
N ARG A 74 9.73 15.86 5.37
CA ARG A 74 8.30 15.89 5.09
C ARG A 74 8.08 15.77 3.60
N CYS A 75 7.36 14.73 3.18
CA CYS A 75 6.94 14.57 1.80
C CYS A 75 5.46 14.93 1.72
N PHE A 76 5.09 15.86 0.84
CA PHE A 76 3.72 16.35 0.73
C PHE A 76 3.07 15.86 -0.56
N PHE A 77 1.81 15.45 -0.43
CA PHE A 77 0.98 14.84 -1.44
C PHE A 77 -0.41 15.48 -1.46
N TRP A 78 -1.16 15.33 -2.54
CA TRP A 78 -2.56 15.73 -2.57
C TRP A 78 -3.45 14.70 -3.27
N MET A 79 -4.69 14.56 -2.78
CA MET A 79 -5.63 13.56 -3.28
C MET A 79 -6.13 13.90 -4.68
N GLN A 80 -6.03 12.93 -5.59
CA GLN A 80 -6.54 13.03 -6.95
C GLN A 80 -7.91 12.41 -7.17
N GLU A 81 -8.36 11.60 -6.23
CA GLU A 81 -9.64 10.91 -6.34
C GLU A 81 -10.77 11.93 -6.56
N PRO A 82 -11.71 11.71 -7.47
CA PRO A 82 -12.72 12.71 -7.80
C PRO A 82 -13.63 13.05 -6.61
N LYS A 83 -13.70 12.16 -5.61
CA LYS A 83 -14.48 12.30 -4.38
C LYS A 83 -13.56 12.18 -3.17
N GLU A 84 -13.99 12.76 -2.06
CA GLU A 84 -13.27 12.74 -0.78
C GLU A 84 -13.79 11.68 0.21
N ASP A 85 -14.85 10.97 -0.18
CA ASP A 85 -15.54 9.95 0.64
C ASP A 85 -14.62 8.83 1.14
N LYS A 86 -13.53 8.56 0.41
CA LYS A 86 -12.57 7.50 0.73
C LYS A 86 -11.25 8.01 1.29
N ASP A 87 -11.04 9.31 1.41
CA ASP A 87 -9.74 9.87 1.75
C ASP A 87 -9.24 9.35 3.11
N ASP A 88 -10.13 9.29 4.12
CA ASP A 88 -9.79 8.79 5.45
C ASP A 88 -9.50 7.29 5.45
N GLU A 89 -10.22 6.50 4.64
CA GLU A 89 -9.96 5.07 4.48
C GLU A 89 -8.59 4.82 3.83
N LEU A 90 -8.25 5.60 2.81
CA LEU A 90 -6.96 5.51 2.12
C LEU A 90 -5.81 5.84 3.08
N VAL A 91 -5.95 6.91 3.86
CA VAL A 91 -4.96 7.30 4.87
C VAL A 91 -4.80 6.22 5.93
N ARG A 92 -5.91 5.66 6.41
CA ARG A 92 -5.89 4.58 7.39
C ARG A 92 -5.14 3.36 6.84
N LYS A 93 -5.43 2.95 5.60
CA LYS A 93 -4.76 1.83 4.93
C LYS A 93 -3.26 2.08 4.76
N VAL A 94 -2.86 3.25 4.28
CA VAL A 94 -1.43 3.61 4.14
C VAL A 94 -0.71 3.43 5.47
N ASN A 95 -1.24 4.01 6.56
CA ASN A 95 -0.60 3.85 7.88
C ASN A 95 -0.62 2.40 8.38
N GLU A 96 -1.70 1.66 8.11
CA GLU A 96 -1.80 0.25 8.48
C GLU A 96 -0.71 -0.59 7.82
N TYR A 97 -0.54 -0.47 6.49
CA TYR A 97 0.48 -1.22 5.76
C TYR A 97 1.91 -0.83 6.15
N LEU A 98 2.17 0.46 6.37
CA LEU A 98 3.52 0.93 6.76
C LEU A 98 3.89 0.47 8.17
N ASN A 99 2.94 0.45 9.11
CA ASN A 99 3.22 0.17 10.53
C ASN A 99 2.93 -1.28 10.94
N ASN A 100 2.19 -2.04 10.14
CA ASN A 100 1.85 -3.44 10.39
C ASN A 100 2.14 -4.29 9.14
N PRO A 101 3.40 -4.38 8.71
CA PRO A 101 3.75 -5.14 7.51
C PRO A 101 3.33 -6.61 7.65
N PRO A 102 2.90 -7.26 6.55
CA PRO A 102 2.64 -8.69 6.57
C PRO A 102 3.92 -9.43 6.96
N VAL A 103 3.78 -10.48 7.78
CA VAL A 103 4.94 -11.29 8.15
C VAL A 103 5.47 -12.01 6.91
N PRO A 104 6.80 -12.04 6.71
CA PRO A 104 7.40 -12.71 5.56
C PRO A 104 6.91 -14.16 5.46
N GLY A 105 6.33 -14.54 4.32
CA GLY A 105 5.83 -15.90 4.09
C GLY A 105 4.42 -16.19 4.61
N SER A 106 3.67 -15.21 5.15
CA SER A 106 2.23 -15.38 5.42
C SER A 106 1.40 -14.46 4.54
N SER A 107 0.85 -15.02 3.47
CA SER A 107 -0.23 -14.39 2.71
C SER A 107 -1.43 -14.22 3.63
N ARG A 108 -1.62 -13.02 4.19
CA ARG A 108 -2.87 -12.67 4.88
C ARG A 108 -3.96 -12.53 3.81
N ALA A 109 -4.59 -13.65 3.46
CA ALA A 109 -5.88 -13.64 2.80
C ALA A 109 -6.82 -12.78 3.68
N GLY A 110 -7.36 -11.71 3.10
CA GLY A 110 -8.06 -10.68 3.85
C GLY A 110 -9.26 -11.21 4.62
N THR A 111 -9.31 -10.91 5.90
CA THR A 111 -10.53 -10.99 6.73
C THR A 111 -10.69 -9.66 7.47
N ALA A 112 -11.36 -8.73 6.80
CA ALA A 112 -12.01 -7.61 7.48
C ALA A 112 -13.29 -8.17 8.13
N GLY A 113 -13.33 -8.25 9.46
CA GLY A 113 -14.52 -8.71 10.18
C GLY A 113 -14.27 -8.85 11.68
N ALA A 114 -15.12 -8.21 12.47
CA ALA A 114 -15.04 -8.06 13.91
C ALA A 114 -15.17 -9.39 14.71
N GLY A 115 -14.71 -9.34 15.97
CA GLY A 115 -15.21 -10.21 17.04
C GLY A 115 -14.24 -11.31 17.48
N GLY A 116 -13.98 -11.37 18.78
CA GLY A 116 -13.14 -12.40 19.39
C GLY A 116 -13.73 -13.80 19.30
N GLY A 117 -12.86 -14.81 19.35
CA GLY A 117 -13.26 -16.20 19.41
C GLY A 117 -12.10 -17.13 19.10
N SER A 118 -11.97 -18.14 19.94
CA SER A 118 -11.00 -19.22 19.92
C SER A 118 -10.85 -19.92 18.57
N GLY A 119 -9.72 -20.61 18.39
CA GLY A 119 -9.30 -21.19 17.13
C GLY A 119 -10.18 -22.30 16.58
N SER A 120 -9.68 -22.88 15.49
CA SER A 120 -10.20 -24.11 14.87
C SER A 120 -11.52 -23.95 14.10
N HIS A 121 -11.52 -23.16 13.02
CA HIS A 121 -12.55 -23.30 11.98
C HIS A 121 -12.01 -23.02 10.56
N LEU A 122 -10.84 -23.56 10.23
CA LEU A 122 -10.37 -23.71 8.84
C LEU A 122 -9.89 -25.15 8.56
N HIS A 123 -9.98 -26.04 9.55
CA HIS A 123 -9.51 -27.42 9.44
C HIS A 123 -10.60 -28.41 9.02
N SER A 124 -11.88 -28.01 9.01
CA SER A 124 -13.00 -28.94 8.84
C SER A 124 -13.47 -29.15 7.39
N GLU A 125 -13.03 -28.33 6.42
CA GLU A 125 -13.53 -28.41 5.03
C GLU A 125 -12.47 -28.79 3.98
N LEU A 126 -11.20 -28.96 4.36
CA LEU A 126 -10.13 -29.39 3.44
C LEU A 126 -9.71 -30.86 3.61
N GLY A 127 -10.40 -31.62 4.47
CA GLY A 127 -10.03 -33.00 4.79
C GLY A 127 -10.20 -34.02 3.65
N ASN A 128 -10.52 -33.60 2.42
CA ASN A 128 -10.89 -34.52 1.36
C ASN A 128 -10.37 -34.19 -0.06
N ILE A 129 -9.45 -33.23 -0.21
CA ILE A 129 -8.75 -33.01 -1.49
C ILE A 129 -7.36 -33.61 -1.35
N GLY A 130 -7.10 -34.68 -2.12
CA GLY A 130 -5.79 -35.33 -2.16
C GLY A 130 -4.72 -34.38 -2.68
N ASP A 131 -3.58 -34.40 -2.02
CA ASP A 131 -2.35 -33.66 -2.31
C ASP A 131 -1.88 -33.82 -3.77
N ASP A 132 -2.16 -34.97 -4.39
CA ASP A 132 -1.88 -35.25 -5.80
C ASP A 132 -2.73 -34.42 -6.79
N GLU A 133 -3.98 -34.09 -6.43
CA GLU A 133 -4.89 -33.32 -7.30
C GLU A 133 -4.52 -31.82 -7.27
N LEU A 134 -4.03 -31.34 -6.12
CA LEU A 134 -3.47 -30.00 -5.98
C LEU A 134 -2.15 -29.84 -6.75
N GLN A 135 -1.27 -30.84 -6.69
CA GLN A 135 -0.03 -30.84 -7.47
C GLN A 135 -0.28 -30.88 -8.98
N ASN A 136 -1.31 -31.59 -9.44
CA ASN A 136 -1.69 -31.59 -10.86
C ASN A 136 -2.30 -30.27 -11.32
N LEU A 137 -3.09 -29.60 -10.48
CA LEU A 137 -3.62 -28.25 -10.74
C LEU A 137 -2.51 -27.19 -10.78
N LEU A 138 -1.51 -27.29 -9.90
CA LEU A 138 -0.36 -26.39 -9.87
C LEU A 138 0.60 -26.61 -11.06
N ASN A 139 0.79 -27.85 -11.49
CA ASN A 139 1.65 -28.17 -12.63
C ASN A 139 1.04 -27.80 -13.99
N ASN A 140 -0.29 -27.75 -14.10
CA ASN A 140 -0.97 -27.39 -15.36
C ASN A 140 -1.10 -25.88 -15.56
N MET A 141 -0.90 -25.07 -14.51
CA MET A 141 -1.01 -23.63 -14.60
C MET A 141 0.26 -23.03 -15.21
N SER A 142 0.16 -22.35 -16.36
CA SER A 142 1.32 -21.70 -16.97
C SER A 142 1.97 -20.69 -16.01
N GLN A 143 3.30 -20.57 -16.03
CA GLN A 143 4.08 -19.60 -15.23
C GLN A 143 3.50 -18.18 -15.30
N ASN A 144 2.88 -17.80 -16.43
CA ASN A 144 2.26 -16.49 -16.63
C ASN A 144 0.96 -16.28 -15.83
N GLN A 145 0.18 -17.34 -15.54
CA GLN A 145 -0.98 -17.26 -14.65
C GLN A 145 -0.59 -17.42 -13.17
N LEU A 146 0.47 -18.18 -12.89
CA LEU A 146 1.05 -18.28 -11.54
C LEU A 146 1.65 -16.95 -11.08
N VAL A 147 2.31 -16.19 -11.96
CA VAL A 147 2.78 -14.83 -11.66
C VAL A 147 1.61 -13.84 -11.53
N GLN A 148 0.48 -14.04 -12.21
CA GLN A 148 -0.71 -13.21 -12.00
C GLN A 148 -1.43 -13.53 -10.68
N LEU A 149 -1.37 -14.78 -10.21
CA LEU A 149 -2.00 -15.22 -8.96
C LEU A 149 -1.10 -15.01 -7.73
N LEU A 150 0.22 -15.17 -7.87
CA LEU A 150 1.24 -14.93 -6.84
C LEU A 150 1.79 -13.49 -6.84
N GLY A 151 1.66 -12.77 -7.96
CA GLY A 151 1.98 -11.34 -8.07
C GLY A 151 0.88 -10.42 -7.54
N ALA A 152 -0.22 -10.98 -7.04
CA ALA A 152 -1.24 -10.25 -6.30
C ALA A 152 -0.83 -10.11 -4.82
N ALA A 153 0.40 -9.65 -4.55
CA ALA A 153 0.74 -9.10 -3.25
C ALA A 153 0.03 -7.75 -3.10
N ASP A 154 -1.29 -7.79 -2.96
CA ASP A 154 -2.22 -6.71 -2.57
C ASP A 154 -1.66 -5.29 -2.82
N VAL A 155 -1.29 -4.98 -4.07
CA VAL A 155 -0.79 -3.65 -4.45
C VAL A 155 -2.02 -2.76 -4.49
N LYS A 156 -2.43 -2.25 -3.33
CA LYS A 156 -3.49 -1.26 -3.26
C LYS A 156 -2.90 0.09 -3.59
N CYS A 157 -2.96 0.40 -4.89
CA CYS A 157 -2.72 1.72 -5.45
C CYS A 157 -3.62 2.75 -4.78
N VAL A 158 -3.02 3.81 -4.26
CA VAL A 158 -3.70 5.03 -3.83
C VAL A 158 -3.40 6.10 -4.86
N THR A 159 -4.39 6.62 -5.59
CA THR A 159 -4.13 7.70 -6.56
C THR A 159 -3.84 9.02 -5.85
N LEU A 160 -2.57 9.21 -5.48
CA LEU A 160 -2.07 10.41 -4.84
C LEU A 160 -1.08 11.09 -5.77
N LEU A 161 -1.25 12.39 -5.90
CA LEU A 161 -0.30 13.23 -6.57
C LEU A 161 0.88 13.53 -5.66
N HIS A 162 2.09 13.27 -6.17
CA HIS A 162 3.21 14.11 -5.83
C HIS A 162 2.97 15.47 -6.41
N CYS A 163 3.74 16.37 -5.87
CA CYS A 163 3.52 17.76 -5.99
C CYS A 163 4.96 18.31 -6.16
#